data_AF-A0A7V1I299-F1
#
_entry.id   AF-A0A7V1I299-F1
#
_cell.length_a   1.000
_cell.length_b   1.000
_cell.length_c   1.000
_cell.angle_alpha   90.00
_cell.angle_beta   90.00
_cell.angle_gamma   90.00
#
_symmetry.space_group_name_H-M   'P 1'
#
loop_
_entity.id
_entity.type
_entity.pdbx_description
1 polymer ?
#
loop_
_entity_poly.entity_id
_entity_poly.type
_entity_poly.pdbx_seq_one_letter_code
_entity_poly.pdbx_strand_id
1 'polypeptide(L)'
;MRANSPGFNNPSGRSSLKNFIAPVFALLALGLFSCASDRRLMPEPTGVTVSDDVVSSDLSQIKSLAVIDFVEGHRSNAPRAVYSCDITGFNFVHGAVSSGSGELVANQFRFELSKRGVKVASRESVMSVIKQADPDVTSEYGVQLGLFVGEKLGVDAVVMGSVMRFEELVGAKLSADKPASVSFSFAVIDVRAKKIVWKSKFEKTQASLFSNILDYKTFFKGGMTWQKAHKLSSIGVKNILRKITIGDQKQ
;
A
#
# COMPACT_ATOMS: atom_id res chain seq x y z
N MET A 1 -39.06 -61.50 64.90
CA MET A 1 -40.35 -61.32 65.59
C MET A 1 -40.31 -60.05 66.43
N ARG A 2 -40.95 -58.98 65.94
CA ARG A 2 -41.63 -57.93 66.72
C ARG A 2 -42.36 -57.05 65.72
N ALA A 3 -43.62 -57.39 65.49
CA ALA A 3 -44.59 -56.53 64.83
C ALA A 3 -45.27 -55.70 65.93
N ASN A 4 -45.43 -54.40 65.69
CA ASN A 4 -46.48 -53.59 66.28
C ASN A 4 -47.16 -52.84 65.12
N SER A 5 -48.48 -52.90 65.14
CA SER A 5 -49.42 -52.56 64.07
C SER A 5 -49.90 -51.09 64.18
N PRO A 6 -51.06 -50.66 63.63
CA PRO A 6 -51.13 -49.79 62.43
C PRO A 6 -51.97 -48.52 62.66
N GLY A 7 -52.21 -47.72 61.60
CA GLY A 7 -53.27 -46.69 61.58
C GLY A 7 -53.03 -45.62 60.51
N PHE A 8 -53.63 -45.75 59.32
CA PHE A 8 -54.87 -45.06 58.90
C PHE A 8 -54.75 -43.53 58.78
N ASN A 9 -54.64 -43.01 57.55
CA ASN A 9 -55.77 -42.37 56.84
C ASN A 9 -55.32 -41.63 55.57
N ASN A 10 -56.08 -41.85 54.50
CA ASN A 10 -56.08 -41.11 53.25
C ASN A 10 -57.39 -40.30 53.21
N PRO A 11 -57.41 -39.09 52.64
CA PRO A 11 -58.47 -38.78 51.68
C PRO A 11 -57.89 -38.09 50.44
N SER A 12 -58.03 -38.71 49.27
CA SER A 12 -59.11 -38.44 48.30
C SER A 12 -59.26 -36.98 47.89
N GLY A 13 -58.94 -36.67 46.62
CA GLY A 13 -59.28 -35.39 46.00
C GLY A 13 -58.96 -35.40 44.50
N ARG A 14 -59.98 -35.62 43.69
CA ARG A 14 -59.97 -35.95 42.26
C ARG A 14 -60.20 -34.69 41.41
N SER A 15 -59.67 -34.69 40.17
CA SER A 15 -60.17 -33.96 38.98
C SER A 15 -60.05 -32.42 38.98
N SER A 16 -60.00 -31.68 37.89
CA SER A 16 -59.75 -31.86 36.44
C SER A 16 -59.96 -30.46 35.83
N LEU A 17 -59.06 -30.03 34.92
CA LEU A 17 -59.34 -29.14 33.77
C LEU A 17 -60.18 -27.84 33.94
N LYS A 18 -59.55 -26.67 33.75
CA LYS A 18 -59.74 -25.78 32.56
C LYS A 18 -59.19 -24.35 32.77
N ASN A 19 -58.35 -23.95 31.80
CA ASN A 19 -58.18 -22.64 31.16
C ASN A 19 -58.47 -21.37 31.97
N PHE A 20 -57.44 -20.55 32.23
CA PHE A 20 -57.56 -19.10 32.27
C PHE A 20 -56.25 -18.42 31.76
N ILE A 21 -56.39 -17.75 30.62
CA ILE A 21 -55.87 -16.42 30.25
C ILE A 21 -54.37 -16.13 30.46
N ALA A 22 -53.71 -15.81 29.33
CA ALA A 22 -52.33 -15.33 29.22
C ALA A 22 -52.01 -14.07 30.04
N PRO A 23 -50.72 -13.88 30.36
CA PRO A 23 -50.13 -12.57 30.17
C PRO A 23 -48.86 -12.62 29.30
N VAL A 24 -48.75 -11.56 28.52
CA VAL A 24 -47.59 -11.09 27.75
C VAL A 24 -46.39 -10.81 28.68
N PHE A 25 -45.18 -10.74 28.09
CA PHE A 25 -43.86 -10.39 28.65
C PHE A 25 -43.03 -11.59 29.15
N ALA A 26 -41.78 -11.82 28.75
CA ALA A 26 -40.86 -11.11 27.86
C ALA A 26 -39.78 -12.13 27.40
N LEU A 27 -39.42 -12.10 26.11
CA LEU A 27 -38.22 -12.78 25.61
C LEU A 27 -36.99 -12.09 26.23
N LEU A 28 -36.27 -12.77 27.11
CA LEU A 28 -34.88 -12.43 27.44
C LEU A 28 -33.95 -13.38 26.68
N ALA A 29 -33.82 -13.14 25.38
CA ALA A 29 -32.66 -13.64 24.65
C ALA A 29 -31.45 -12.87 25.18
N LEU A 30 -30.65 -13.51 26.02
CA LEU A 30 -29.30 -13.05 26.36
C LEU A 30 -28.47 -13.09 25.08
N GLY A 31 -28.57 -12.01 24.31
CA GLY A 31 -27.69 -11.73 23.19
C GLY A 31 -26.27 -11.70 23.70
N LEU A 32 -25.47 -12.66 23.24
CA LEU A 32 -24.03 -12.53 23.20
C LEU A 32 -23.74 -11.28 22.37
N PHE A 33 -23.60 -10.13 23.01
CA PHE A 33 -22.89 -8.99 22.46
C PHE A 33 -21.41 -9.40 22.37
N SER A 34 -21.11 -10.22 21.36
CA SER A 34 -19.81 -10.14 20.74
C SER A 34 -19.71 -8.70 20.27
N CYS A 35 -18.85 -7.91 20.92
CA CYS A 35 -18.34 -6.68 20.36
C CYS A 35 -17.55 -7.05 19.10
N ALA A 36 -18.26 -7.42 18.04
CA ALA A 36 -17.82 -7.20 16.69
C ALA A 36 -17.75 -5.69 16.55
N SER A 37 -16.60 -5.14 16.95
CA SER A 37 -16.08 -3.90 16.41
C SER A 37 -16.34 -3.99 14.92
N ASP A 38 -17.32 -3.23 14.46
CA ASP A 38 -17.57 -2.95 13.06
C ASP A 38 -16.39 -2.08 12.59
N ARG A 39 -15.20 -2.70 12.54
CA ARG A 39 -14.20 -2.34 11.56
C ARG A 39 -14.88 -2.65 10.25
N ARG A 40 -15.53 -1.64 9.68
CA ARG A 40 -15.79 -1.59 8.25
C ARG A 40 -14.56 -2.18 7.59
N LEU A 41 -14.71 -3.37 7.00
CA LEU A 41 -13.72 -3.96 6.13
C LEU A 41 -13.59 -2.96 4.97
N MET A 42 -12.72 -1.98 5.16
CA MET A 42 -12.17 -1.22 4.04
C MET A 42 -11.53 -2.28 3.16
N PRO A 43 -11.94 -2.41 1.88
CA PRO A 43 -11.28 -3.34 0.99
C PRO A 43 -9.79 -3.04 1.00
N GLU A 44 -8.99 -4.06 1.35
CA GLU A 44 -7.53 -4.01 1.24
C GLU A 44 -7.17 -3.55 -0.18
N PRO A 45 -6.32 -2.53 -0.37
CA PRO A 45 -6.03 -2.00 -1.69
C PRO A 45 -5.42 -3.09 -2.57
N THR A 46 -6.24 -3.59 -3.49
CA THR A 46 -5.88 -4.50 -4.57
C THR A 46 -5.00 -3.77 -5.57
N GLY A 47 -3.70 -3.67 -5.27
CA GLY A 47 -2.67 -3.34 -6.26
C GLY A 47 -3.01 -2.21 -7.22
N VAL A 48 -3.55 -1.08 -6.74
CA VAL A 48 -4.08 -0.05 -7.63
C VAL A 48 -2.90 0.71 -8.22
N THR A 49 -2.59 0.47 -9.50
CA THR A 49 -1.71 1.34 -10.28
C THR A 49 -2.59 2.38 -10.95
N VAL A 50 -2.75 3.52 -10.30
CA VAL A 50 -3.46 4.67 -10.87
C VAL A 50 -2.45 5.52 -11.64
N SER A 51 -2.70 5.69 -12.93
CA SER A 51 -2.00 6.64 -13.79
C SER A 51 -3.01 7.73 -14.12
N ASP A 52 -3.25 8.67 -13.21
CA ASP A 52 -4.13 9.80 -13.54
C ASP A 52 -3.37 10.77 -14.45
N ASP A 53 -3.95 10.98 -15.63
CA ASP A 53 -3.67 12.01 -16.62
C ASP A 53 -2.27 12.00 -17.23
N VAL A 54 -2.14 11.13 -18.24
CA VAL A 54 -0.99 11.03 -19.14
C VAL A 54 -1.19 11.99 -20.31
N VAL A 55 -0.28 12.96 -20.48
CA VAL A 55 -0.20 13.78 -21.71
C VAL A 55 0.39 12.95 -22.87
N SER A 56 1.25 11.96 -22.60
CA SER A 56 1.66 10.91 -23.54
C SER A 56 2.34 9.74 -22.81
N SER A 57 2.02 8.50 -23.18
CA SER A 57 2.71 7.28 -22.70
C SER A 57 3.99 7.00 -23.49
N ASP A 58 4.20 7.73 -24.58
CA ASP A 58 5.41 7.73 -25.38
C ASP A 58 6.29 8.93 -25.01
N LEU A 59 7.42 8.64 -24.36
CA LEU A 59 8.52 9.56 -24.05
C LEU A 59 9.83 9.08 -24.69
N SER A 60 9.76 8.48 -25.88
CA SER A 60 10.93 7.98 -26.61
C SER A 60 12.01 9.03 -26.91
N GLN A 61 11.67 10.33 -26.87
CA GLN A 61 12.62 11.44 -27.01
C GLN A 61 13.58 11.57 -25.81
N ILE A 62 13.23 11.04 -24.64
CA ILE A 62 14.09 11.08 -23.45
C ILE A 62 15.19 10.04 -23.60
N LYS A 63 16.43 10.48 -23.83
CA LYS A 63 17.61 9.61 -23.99
C LYS A 63 18.54 9.63 -22.78
N SER A 64 18.41 10.63 -21.92
CA SER A 64 19.15 10.78 -20.69
C SER A 64 18.25 11.26 -19.55
N LEU A 65 18.47 10.73 -18.35
CA LEU A 65 17.70 11.15 -17.17
C LEU A 65 18.49 11.08 -15.88
N ALA A 66 18.03 11.81 -14.88
CA ALA A 66 18.42 11.65 -13.49
C ALA A 66 17.25 11.07 -12.67
N VAL A 67 17.58 10.38 -11.59
CA VAL A 67 16.60 9.95 -10.59
C VAL A 67 17.05 10.53 -9.26
N ILE A 68 16.23 11.37 -8.64
CA ILE A 68 16.47 11.89 -7.28
C ILE A 68 15.99 10.83 -6.28
N ASP A 69 16.66 10.70 -5.13
CA ASP A 69 16.17 9.82 -4.06
C ASP A 69 14.73 10.23 -3.68
N PHE A 70 13.85 9.25 -3.49
CA PHE A 70 12.45 9.55 -3.23
C PHE A 70 12.32 10.06 -1.80
N VAL A 71 11.49 11.08 -1.60
CA VAL A 71 11.22 11.59 -0.24
C VAL A 71 10.40 10.57 0.53
N GLU A 72 10.80 10.29 1.76
CA GLU A 72 10.02 9.48 2.68
C GLU A 72 8.93 10.37 3.29
N GLY A 73 7.67 10.00 3.07
CA GLY A 73 6.55 10.70 3.69
C GLY A 73 6.69 10.58 5.20
N HIS A 74 7.04 11.67 5.88
CA HIS A 74 7.20 11.67 7.33
C HIS A 74 6.15 12.57 7.98
N ARG A 75 5.08 11.98 8.52
CA ARG A 75 4.22 12.61 9.55
C ARG A 75 3.67 11.55 10.50
N SER A 76 4.29 11.43 11.67
CA SER A 76 4.03 10.36 12.67
C SER A 76 2.69 10.45 13.41
N ASN A 77 1.90 11.51 13.24
CA ASN A 77 0.87 11.87 14.23
C ASN A 77 -0.58 11.59 13.84
N ALA A 78 -0.85 10.94 12.70
CA ALA A 78 -2.22 10.54 12.34
C ALA A 78 -2.22 9.24 11.52
N PRO A 79 -2.34 8.06 12.16
CA PRO A 79 -2.51 6.80 11.45
C PRO A 79 -3.68 6.91 10.46
N ARG A 80 -3.45 6.54 9.20
CA ARG A 80 -4.46 6.57 8.11
C ARG A 80 -4.90 7.96 7.63
N ALA A 81 -4.14 9.03 7.90
CA ALA A 81 -4.39 10.31 7.24
C ALA A 81 -4.25 10.17 5.71
N VAL A 82 -5.13 10.86 4.97
CA VAL A 82 -4.97 11.02 3.52
C VAL A 82 -3.90 12.08 3.28
N TYR A 83 -2.87 11.72 2.54
CA TYR A 83 -1.78 12.61 2.14
C TYR A 83 -1.77 12.78 0.64
N SER A 84 -1.66 14.03 0.19
CA SER A 84 -1.41 14.36 -1.22
C SER A 84 0.09 14.50 -1.44
N CYS A 85 0.65 13.73 -2.37
CA CYS A 85 2.07 13.82 -2.70
C CYS A 85 2.38 15.17 -3.36
N ASP A 86 3.31 15.93 -2.78
CA ASP A 86 3.64 17.31 -3.19
C ASP A 86 4.11 17.42 -4.65
N ILE A 87 4.68 16.34 -5.20
CA ILE A 87 5.11 16.29 -6.61
C ILE A 87 3.98 15.89 -7.56
N THR A 88 3.19 14.89 -7.18
CA THR A 88 2.27 14.21 -8.12
C THR A 88 0.80 14.61 -7.96
N GLY A 89 0.44 15.15 -6.80
CA GLY A 89 -0.93 15.41 -6.36
C GLY A 89 -1.75 14.14 -6.06
N PHE A 90 -1.14 12.96 -6.14
CA PHE A 90 -1.85 11.71 -5.83
C PHE A 90 -2.14 11.62 -4.33
N ASN A 91 -3.38 11.23 -4.01
CA ASN A 91 -3.80 10.94 -2.65
C ASN A 91 -3.43 9.51 -2.24
N PHE A 92 -2.98 9.37 -1.00
CA PHE A 92 -2.57 8.13 -0.38
C PHE A 92 -3.08 8.02 1.04
N VAL A 93 -3.41 6.80 1.47
CA VAL A 93 -3.53 6.49 2.89
C VAL A 93 -2.12 6.33 3.46
N HIS A 94 -1.69 7.21 4.34
CA HIS A 94 -0.35 7.12 4.93
C HIS A 94 -0.21 5.85 5.80
N GLY A 95 0.96 5.19 5.74
CA GLY A 95 1.31 4.08 6.63
C GLY A 95 2.75 4.20 7.13
N ALA A 96 3.27 3.19 7.82
CA ALA A 96 4.65 3.25 8.30
C ALA A 96 5.63 3.25 7.11
N VAL A 97 6.63 4.13 7.18
CA VAL A 97 7.69 4.27 6.19
C VAL A 97 9.01 3.87 6.84
N SER A 98 9.63 2.83 6.31
CA SER A 98 10.96 2.38 6.77
C SER A 98 12.04 3.34 6.27
N SER A 99 12.99 3.70 7.14
CA SER A 99 14.11 4.57 6.76
C SER A 99 14.98 3.92 5.66
N GLY A 100 15.41 4.74 4.69
CA GLY A 100 16.14 4.31 3.50
C GLY A 100 15.26 3.73 2.38
N SER A 101 13.94 3.64 2.58
CA SER A 101 13.01 3.17 1.54
C SER A 101 12.97 4.10 0.34
N GLY A 102 13.16 5.41 0.54
CA GLY A 102 13.20 6.40 -0.53
C GLY A 102 14.36 6.16 -1.51
N GLU A 103 15.57 5.99 -0.97
CA GLU A 103 16.76 5.62 -1.73
C GLU A 103 16.57 4.25 -2.42
N LEU A 104 16.06 3.26 -1.69
CA LEU A 104 15.88 1.92 -2.20
C LEU A 104 14.97 1.90 -3.44
N VAL A 105 13.83 2.58 -3.38
CA VAL A 105 12.89 2.66 -4.51
C VAL A 105 13.54 3.43 -5.67
N ALA A 106 14.23 4.54 -5.41
CA ALA A 106 14.95 5.30 -6.44
C ALA A 106 16.04 4.45 -7.14
N ASN A 107 16.79 3.63 -6.39
CA ASN A 107 17.76 2.69 -6.95
C ASN A 107 17.11 1.62 -7.85
N GLN A 108 15.91 1.17 -7.52
CA GLN A 108 15.15 0.26 -8.38
C GLN A 108 14.76 0.95 -9.70
N PHE A 109 14.36 2.23 -9.67
CA PHE A 109 14.14 3.01 -10.90
C PHE A 109 15.41 3.14 -11.73
N ARG A 110 16.53 3.54 -11.12
CA ARG A 110 17.82 3.68 -11.80
C ARG A 110 18.21 2.39 -12.52
N PHE A 111 18.08 1.26 -11.83
CA PHE A 111 18.41 -0.06 -12.37
C PHE A 111 17.46 -0.51 -13.50
N GLU A 112 16.16 -0.29 -13.39
CA GLU A 112 15.23 -0.70 -14.46
C GLU A 112 15.27 0.26 -15.67
N LEU A 113 15.58 1.54 -15.46
CA LEU A 113 15.75 2.52 -16.54
C LEU A 113 17.06 2.33 -17.30
N SER A 114 18.16 1.96 -16.63
CA SER A 114 19.45 1.73 -17.29
C SER A 114 19.41 0.57 -18.30
N LYS A 115 18.48 -0.37 -18.14
CA LYS A 115 18.25 -1.47 -19.09
C LYS A 115 17.54 -1.05 -20.38
N ARG A 116 17.05 0.20 -20.46
CA ARG A 116 16.18 0.69 -21.55
C ARG A 116 16.92 1.53 -22.59
N GLY A 117 18.25 1.41 -22.66
CA GLY A 117 19.06 2.22 -23.56
C GLY A 117 19.06 3.72 -23.22
N VAL A 118 18.69 4.09 -21.99
CA VAL A 118 18.70 5.46 -21.50
C VAL A 118 19.95 5.68 -20.66
N LYS A 119 20.62 6.81 -20.85
CA LYS A 119 21.72 7.24 -19.97
C LYS A 119 21.16 7.71 -18.64
N VAL A 120 21.36 6.94 -17.57
CA VAL A 120 20.95 7.32 -16.21
C VAL A 120 22.14 7.96 -15.49
N ALA A 121 21.99 9.18 -15.00
CA ALA A 121 23.00 9.85 -14.20
C ALA A 121 23.28 9.08 -12.89
N SER A 122 24.54 9.05 -12.45
CA SER A 122 24.90 8.37 -11.21
C SER A 122 24.29 9.09 -10.00
N ARG A 123 24.03 8.34 -8.94
CA ARG A 123 23.49 8.91 -7.71
C ARG A 123 24.46 9.93 -7.13
N GLU A 124 25.76 9.67 -7.20
CA GLU A 124 26.80 10.54 -6.68
C GLU A 124 26.79 11.90 -7.37
N SER A 125 26.61 11.94 -8.69
CA SER A 125 26.47 13.18 -9.46
C SER A 125 25.18 13.93 -9.13
N VAL A 126 24.06 13.22 -8.94
CA VAL A 126 22.79 13.84 -8.50
C VAL A 126 22.96 14.47 -7.12
N MET A 127 23.53 13.73 -6.17
CA MET A 127 23.74 14.21 -4.80
C MET A 127 24.75 15.35 -4.73
N SER A 128 25.79 15.35 -5.56
CA SER A 128 26.77 16.45 -5.59
C SER A 128 26.15 17.74 -6.13
N VAL A 129 25.26 17.64 -7.12
CA VAL A 129 24.50 18.79 -7.64
C VAL A 129 23.54 19.33 -6.59
N ILE A 130 22.77 18.47 -5.92
CA ILE A 130 21.84 18.89 -4.85
C ILE A 130 22.59 19.60 -3.72
N LYS A 131 23.77 19.11 -3.32
CA LYS A 131 24.62 19.74 -2.28
C LYS A 131 25.13 21.12 -2.64
N GLN A 132 25.20 21.45 -3.94
CA GLN A 132 25.65 22.76 -4.44
C GLN A 132 24.49 23.72 -4.72
N ALA A 133 23.25 23.24 -4.61
CA ALA A 133 22.08 24.07 -4.82
C ALA A 133 21.96 25.14 -3.72
N ASP A 134 21.40 26.28 -4.09
CA ASP A 134 20.96 27.27 -3.12
C ASP A 134 19.97 26.61 -2.13
N PRO A 135 20.08 26.87 -0.82
CA PRO A 135 19.08 26.45 0.16
C PRO A 135 17.64 26.75 -0.28
N ASP A 136 17.38 27.86 -0.98
CA ASP A 136 16.03 28.20 -1.45
C ASP A 136 15.51 27.20 -2.50
N VAL A 137 16.39 26.68 -3.37
CA VAL A 137 16.04 25.66 -4.38
C VAL A 137 15.79 24.30 -3.75
N THR A 138 16.44 24.00 -2.62
CA THR A 138 16.33 22.72 -1.90
C THR A 138 15.37 22.77 -0.72
N SER A 139 14.86 23.95 -0.39
CA SER A 139 13.91 24.18 0.70
C SER A 139 12.62 23.36 0.54
N GLU A 140 12.25 23.07 -0.72
CA GLU A 140 11.11 22.23 -1.06
C GLU A 140 11.53 21.09 -1.99
N TYR A 141 11.03 19.88 -1.69
CA TYR A 141 11.11 18.75 -2.62
C TYR A 141 10.06 18.95 -3.73
N GLY A 142 10.38 19.80 -4.70
CA GLY A 142 9.47 20.29 -5.74
C GLY A 142 9.99 20.14 -7.17
N VAL A 143 9.16 20.53 -8.15
CA VAL A 143 9.54 20.54 -9.58
C VAL A 143 10.78 21.40 -9.83
N GLN A 144 10.96 22.50 -9.10
CA GLN A 144 12.13 23.39 -9.24
C GLN A 144 13.45 22.69 -8.92
N LEU A 145 13.49 21.88 -7.88
CA LEU A 145 14.65 21.04 -7.56
C LEU A 145 14.95 20.06 -8.70
N GLY A 146 13.90 19.44 -9.25
CA GLY A 146 14.02 18.55 -10.41
C GLY A 146 14.61 19.26 -11.64
N LEU A 147 14.11 20.45 -11.97
CA LEU A 147 14.62 21.25 -13.08
C LEU A 147 16.07 21.68 -12.85
N PHE A 148 16.41 22.14 -11.63
CA PHE A 148 17.78 22.51 -11.29
C PHE A 148 18.75 21.33 -11.48
N VAL A 149 18.41 20.15 -10.95
CA VAL A 149 19.23 18.95 -11.10
C VAL A 149 19.36 18.58 -12.58
N GLY A 150 18.26 18.62 -13.32
CA GLY A 150 18.23 18.30 -14.74
C GLY A 150 19.11 19.21 -15.59
N GLU A 151 18.99 20.53 -15.38
CA GLU A 151 19.76 21.56 -16.08
C GLU A 151 21.25 21.45 -15.75
N LYS A 152 21.63 21.24 -14.48
CA LYS A 152 23.03 21.10 -14.05
C LYS A 152 23.70 19.83 -14.57
N LEU A 153 22.96 18.73 -14.68
CA LEU A 153 23.48 17.47 -15.21
C LEU A 153 23.38 17.37 -16.74
N GLY A 154 22.68 18.29 -17.40
CA GLY A 154 22.46 18.26 -18.85
C GLY A 154 21.69 17.02 -19.30
N VAL A 155 20.68 16.59 -18.52
CA VAL A 155 19.83 15.44 -18.84
C VAL A 155 18.47 15.89 -19.39
N ASP A 156 17.81 15.03 -20.16
CA ASP A 156 16.52 15.35 -20.80
C ASP A 156 15.37 15.38 -19.79
N ALA A 157 15.44 14.53 -18.76
CA ALA A 157 14.38 14.39 -17.77
C ALA A 157 14.88 14.06 -16.37
N VAL A 158 14.04 14.33 -15.37
CA VAL A 158 14.28 13.96 -13.97
C VAL A 158 13.10 13.18 -13.42
N VAL A 159 13.40 12.05 -12.78
CA VAL A 159 12.44 11.24 -12.02
C VAL A 159 12.51 11.65 -10.56
N MET A 160 11.36 12.03 -9.99
CA MET A 160 11.20 12.39 -8.58
C MET A 160 9.98 11.69 -8.01
N GLY A 161 10.01 11.33 -6.72
CA GLY A 161 8.90 10.60 -6.13
C GLY A 161 8.87 10.61 -4.62
N SER A 162 7.84 9.98 -4.07
CA SER A 162 7.61 9.90 -2.64
C SER A 162 7.24 8.47 -2.26
N VAL A 163 7.71 8.01 -1.10
CA VAL A 163 7.32 6.74 -0.47
C VAL A 163 6.42 7.06 0.73
N MET A 164 5.17 6.61 0.69
CA MET A 164 4.16 6.91 1.73
C MET A 164 3.83 5.71 2.60
N ARG A 165 4.30 4.53 2.20
CA ARG A 165 4.18 3.29 2.98
C ARG A 165 5.27 2.32 2.54
N PHE A 166 6.01 1.80 3.50
CA PHE A 166 7.01 0.77 3.28
C PHE A 166 7.11 -0.11 4.53
N GLU A 167 6.18 -1.05 4.63
CA GLU A 167 6.01 -1.93 5.77
C GLU A 167 6.52 -3.32 5.42
N GLU A 168 7.58 -3.75 6.09
CA GLU A 168 8.11 -5.11 5.94
C GLU A 168 7.15 -6.15 6.52
N LEU A 169 7.29 -7.37 6.00
CA LEU A 169 6.60 -8.53 6.53
C LEU A 169 7.10 -8.85 7.94
N VAL A 170 6.18 -9.03 8.88
CA VAL A 170 6.46 -9.53 10.23
C VAL A 170 5.81 -10.91 10.39
N GLY A 171 6.60 -11.91 10.79
CA GLY A 171 6.18 -13.31 10.96
C GLY A 171 6.83 -14.28 9.95
N ALA A 172 6.39 -15.54 9.95
CA ALA A 172 6.96 -16.59 9.11
C ALA A 172 6.47 -16.50 7.66
N LYS A 173 7.28 -16.99 6.69
CA LYS A 173 6.99 -16.99 5.23
C LYS A 173 5.70 -17.71 4.80
N LEU A 174 4.99 -18.38 5.71
CA LEU A 174 3.70 -19.02 5.45
C LEU A 174 2.58 -18.44 6.35
N SER A 175 2.92 -17.94 7.54
CA SER A 175 1.98 -17.34 8.52
C SER A 175 2.54 -16.01 9.01
N ALA A 176 2.41 -14.98 8.18
CA ALA A 176 2.82 -13.63 8.57
C ALA A 176 1.72 -12.98 9.42
N ASP A 177 2.11 -12.44 10.57
CA ASP A 177 1.23 -11.68 11.46
C ASP A 177 0.87 -10.32 10.84
N LYS A 178 1.78 -9.77 10.03
CA LYS A 178 1.56 -8.53 9.26
C LYS A 178 2.08 -8.68 7.83
N PRO A 179 1.22 -8.48 6.80
CA PRO A 179 1.63 -8.55 5.41
C PRO A 179 2.54 -7.37 5.03
N ALA A 180 3.41 -7.58 4.05
CA ALA A 180 4.16 -6.47 3.46
C ALA A 180 3.21 -5.50 2.72
N SER A 181 3.39 -4.20 2.93
CA SER A 181 2.61 -3.16 2.26
C SER A 181 3.50 -2.03 1.76
N VAL A 182 3.33 -1.66 0.49
CA VAL A 182 4.13 -0.63 -0.17
C VAL A 182 3.23 0.36 -0.89
N SER A 183 3.53 1.65 -0.75
CA SER A 183 2.92 2.74 -1.48
C SER A 183 3.97 3.79 -1.87
N PHE A 184 4.04 4.12 -3.16
CA PHE A 184 4.87 5.21 -3.67
C PHE A 184 4.22 5.85 -4.91
N SER A 185 4.59 7.09 -5.21
CA SER A 185 4.36 7.74 -6.50
C SER A 185 5.64 8.34 -7.03
N PHE A 186 5.62 8.65 -8.32
CA PHE A 186 6.64 9.47 -8.94
C PHE A 186 6.09 10.27 -10.11
N ALA A 187 6.85 11.27 -10.51
CA ALA A 187 6.70 12.03 -11.75
C ALA A 187 7.99 11.96 -12.58
N VAL A 188 7.81 12.09 -13.89
CA VAL A 188 8.86 12.40 -14.86
C VAL A 188 8.71 13.86 -15.24
N ILE A 189 9.73 14.66 -14.97
CA ILE A 189 9.82 16.07 -15.32
C ILE A 189 10.67 16.18 -16.58
N ASP A 190 10.13 16.74 -17.65
CA ASP A 190 10.90 17.09 -18.85
C ASP A 190 11.61 18.42 -18.60
N VAL A 191 12.94 18.40 -18.68
CA VAL A 191 13.79 19.55 -18.34
C VAL A 191 13.61 20.67 -19.36
N ARG A 192 13.45 20.33 -20.65
CA ARG A 192 13.26 21.31 -21.72
C ARG A 192 11.88 21.94 -21.67
N ALA A 193 10.84 21.12 -21.50
CA ALA A 193 9.47 21.57 -21.45
C ALA A 193 9.07 22.16 -20.08
N LYS A 194 9.95 22.05 -19.08
CA LYS A 194 9.79 22.57 -17.71
C LYS A 194 8.49 22.15 -17.05
N LYS A 195 8.05 20.91 -17.29
CA LYS A 195 6.77 20.39 -16.80
C LYS A 195 6.83 18.90 -16.50
N ILE A 196 5.91 18.45 -15.65
CA ILE A 196 5.64 17.01 -15.47
C ILE A 196 5.01 16.50 -16.78
N VAL A 197 5.65 15.52 -17.40
CA VAL A 197 5.17 14.87 -18.63
C VAL A 197 4.50 13.53 -18.37
N TRP A 198 4.77 12.93 -17.20
CA TRP A 198 4.18 11.67 -16.79
C TRP A 198 4.21 11.52 -15.28
N LYS A 199 3.21 10.86 -14.69
CA LYS A 199 3.17 10.52 -13.28
C LYS A 199 2.37 9.25 -13.05
N SER A 200 2.70 8.50 -12.00
CA SER A 200 1.91 7.33 -11.59
C SER A 200 2.11 7.05 -10.11
N LYS A 201 1.18 6.30 -9.55
CA LYS A 201 1.33 5.68 -8.23
C LYS A 201 1.26 4.16 -8.26
N PHE A 202 1.82 3.55 -7.24
CA PHE A 202 1.69 2.13 -6.92
C PHE A 202 1.26 1.98 -5.47
N GLU A 203 0.18 1.25 -5.22
CA GLU A 203 -0.25 0.88 -3.87
C GLU A 203 -0.57 -0.60 -3.83
N LYS A 204 0.09 -1.35 -2.93
CA LYS A 204 -0.21 -2.77 -2.74
C LYS A 204 0.08 -3.22 -1.31
N THR A 205 -0.92 -3.86 -0.69
CA THR A 205 -0.72 -4.76 0.45
C THR A 205 -0.78 -6.21 -0.07
N GLN A 206 0.10 -7.09 0.38
CA GLN A 206 -0.02 -8.51 0.05
C GLN A 206 -1.17 -9.14 0.84
N ALA A 207 -2.06 -9.86 0.17
CA ALA A 207 -3.13 -10.62 0.82
C ALA A 207 -2.59 -11.93 1.45
N SER A 208 -3.26 -12.40 2.50
CA SER A 208 -2.99 -13.69 3.14
C SER A 208 -2.96 -14.85 2.15
N LEU A 209 -1.89 -15.65 2.16
CA LEU A 209 -1.78 -16.86 1.34
C LEU A 209 -2.95 -17.83 1.62
N PHE A 210 -3.52 -17.85 2.83
CA PHE A 210 -4.59 -18.76 3.21
C PHE A 210 -6.01 -18.31 2.80
N SER A 211 -6.23 -17.01 2.55
CA SER A 211 -7.55 -16.56 2.04
C SER A 211 -7.71 -16.78 0.54
N ASN A 212 -6.62 -17.04 -0.20
CA ASN A 212 -6.59 -17.04 -1.67
C ASN A 212 -6.34 -18.43 -2.30
N ILE A 213 -6.26 -19.52 -1.52
CA ILE A 213 -6.05 -20.87 -2.08
C ILE A 213 -7.22 -21.29 -3.00
N LEU A 214 -8.42 -20.73 -2.83
CA LEU A 214 -9.58 -20.99 -3.68
C LEU A 214 -9.52 -20.27 -5.06
N ASP A 215 -8.65 -19.28 -5.26
CA ASP A 215 -8.54 -18.47 -6.49
C ASP A 215 -7.23 -18.73 -7.27
N TYR A 216 -6.76 -19.98 -7.27
CA TYR A 216 -5.39 -20.34 -7.68
C TYR A 216 -5.05 -20.20 -9.19
N LYS A 217 -6.01 -19.87 -10.07
CA LYS A 217 -5.78 -19.93 -11.54
C LYS A 217 -5.01 -18.75 -12.14
N THR A 218 -4.74 -17.68 -11.38
CA THR A 218 -4.17 -16.43 -11.97
C THR A 218 -2.79 -16.03 -11.42
N PHE A 219 -2.20 -16.77 -10.48
CA PHE A 219 -1.02 -16.34 -9.71
C PHE A 219 0.34 -16.90 -10.18
N PHE A 220 0.52 -17.17 -11.48
CA PHE A 220 1.81 -17.63 -12.00
C PHE A 220 2.65 -16.49 -12.58
N LYS A 221 3.60 -16.00 -11.76
CA LYS A 221 4.93 -15.44 -12.14
C LYS A 221 5.79 -14.98 -10.95
N GLY A 222 5.28 -15.00 -9.71
CA GLY A 222 5.96 -14.45 -8.52
C GLY A 222 6.52 -15.44 -7.49
N GLY A 223 6.22 -16.74 -7.59
CA GLY A 223 6.57 -17.72 -6.57
C GLY A 223 5.66 -17.66 -5.32
N MET A 224 5.27 -18.82 -4.82
CA MET A 224 4.25 -19.03 -3.77
C MET A 224 4.74 -18.66 -2.35
N THR A 225 5.41 -17.54 -2.18
CA THR A 225 5.94 -17.08 -0.89
C THR A 225 5.62 -15.60 -0.68
N TRP A 226 5.29 -15.20 0.55
CA TRP A 226 5.22 -13.80 0.90
C TRP A 226 6.52 -13.07 0.54
N GLN A 227 6.39 -11.94 -0.15
CA GLN A 227 7.54 -11.15 -0.59
C GLN A 227 7.79 -10.03 0.41
N LYS A 228 9.06 -9.81 0.76
CA LYS A 228 9.50 -8.62 1.53
C LYS A 228 9.12 -7.32 0.81
N ALA A 229 9.02 -6.21 1.54
CA ALA A 229 8.58 -4.92 0.98
C ALA A 229 9.46 -4.47 -0.20
N HIS A 230 10.78 -4.65 -0.10
CA HIS A 230 11.70 -4.33 -1.22
C HIS A 230 11.40 -5.09 -2.51
N LYS A 231 10.91 -6.34 -2.42
CA LYS A 231 10.57 -7.14 -3.60
C LYS A 231 9.22 -6.73 -4.15
N LEU A 232 8.27 -6.37 -3.29
CA LEU A 232 6.99 -5.79 -3.68
C LEU A 232 7.18 -4.45 -4.40
N SER A 233 8.05 -3.58 -3.90
CA SER A 233 8.38 -2.30 -4.54
C SER A 233 9.05 -2.52 -5.91
N SER A 234 9.97 -3.48 -6.02
CA SER A 234 10.62 -3.83 -7.29
C SER A 234 9.61 -4.30 -8.35
N ILE A 235 8.60 -5.10 -7.95
CA ILE A 235 7.49 -5.48 -8.83
C ILE A 235 6.69 -4.24 -9.24
N GLY A 236 6.40 -3.34 -8.31
CA GLY A 236 5.73 -2.06 -8.59
C GLY A 236 6.47 -1.22 -9.63
N VAL A 237 7.78 -1.01 -9.45
CA VAL A 237 8.63 -0.26 -10.39
C VAL A 237 8.58 -0.89 -11.78
N LYS A 238 8.78 -2.20 -11.89
CA LYS A 238 8.72 -2.91 -13.18
C LYS A 238 7.34 -2.80 -13.84
N ASN A 239 6.27 -2.94 -13.06
CA ASN A 239 4.90 -2.86 -13.58
C ASN A 239 4.59 -1.47 -14.11
N ILE A 240 4.99 -0.44 -13.39
CA ILE A 240 4.80 0.94 -13.81
C ILE A 240 5.63 1.21 -15.06
N LEU A 241 6.93 0.91 -15.05
CA LEU A 241 7.78 1.25 -16.18
C LEU A 241 7.34 0.50 -17.46
N ARG A 242 6.66 -0.65 -17.38
CA ARG A 242 6.06 -1.30 -18.56
C ARG A 242 4.92 -0.49 -19.21
N LYS A 243 4.32 0.48 -18.51
CA LYS A 243 3.23 1.33 -19.02
C LYS A 243 3.73 2.58 -19.75
N ILE A 244 5.05 2.80 -19.80
CA ILE A 244 5.65 3.98 -20.42
C ILE A 244 6.83 3.58 -21.29
N THR A 245 6.91 4.21 -22.46
CA THR A 245 8.06 4.11 -23.36
C THR A 245 9.03 5.24 -23.01
N ILE A 246 10.22 4.91 -22.51
CA ILE A 246 11.33 5.84 -22.31
C ILE A 246 12.56 5.21 -22.98
N GLY A 247 13.30 6.02 -23.74
CA GLY A 247 14.47 5.60 -24.48
C GLY A 247 14.16 4.64 -25.63
N ASP A 248 15.19 3.92 -26.07
CA ASP A 248 15.07 2.91 -27.11
C ASP A 248 14.73 1.56 -26.46
N GLN A 249 13.43 1.27 -26.35
CA GLN A 249 12.96 -0.07 -26.00
C GLN A 249 13.30 -1.01 -27.18
N LYS A 250 14.51 -1.61 -27.20
CA LYS A 250 14.72 -2.79 -28.04
C LYS A 250 13.79 -3.88 -27.52
N GLN A 251 12.78 -4.22 -28.32
CA GLN A 251 11.92 -5.39 -28.12
C GLN A 251 12.76 -6.67 -28.15
#